data_AF-A0A430LH93-F1
#
_entry.id   AF-A0A430LH93-F1
#
_cell.length_a   1.000
_cell.length_b   1.000
_cell.length_c   1.000
_cell.angle_alpha   90.00
_cell.angle_beta   90.00
_cell.angle_gamma   90.00
#
_symmetry.space_group_name_H-M   'P 1'
#
loop_
_entity.id
_entity.type
_entity.pdbx_description
1 polymer ?
#
loop_
_entity_poly.entity_id
_entity_poly.type
_entity_poly.pdbx_seq_one_letter_code
_entity_poly.pdbx_strand_id
1 'polypeptide(L)'
;MTDPLQDVTAVVTPVANQDIVFHITEDGDRRKISFWSSKNPDEKRGRQYNTENLKISGNPIFVNSGLPNLAAVAYKNPHTDQDEVRVYYVHQNSLTVREIRRTGDGDWYEGQVFNQQSTDIAATSGLTANVVTIRTKVSDGNCDHDPVYKTEYQLKVYYQRKPDVLNVSYSVLSQSDENWATRNGVNQ
;
A
#
# COMPACT_ATOMS: atom_id res chain seq x y z
N MET A 1 -2.62 -29.05 0.62
CA MET A 1 -1.56 -28.03 0.61
C MET A 1 -2.19 -26.79 1.22
N THR A 2 -1.71 -26.33 2.37
CA THR A 2 -2.15 -25.05 2.95
C THR A 2 -1.36 -23.96 2.24
N ASP A 3 -2.00 -23.23 1.33
CA ASP A 3 -1.35 -22.09 0.68
C ASP A 3 -0.94 -21.07 1.74
N PRO A 4 0.29 -20.54 1.71
CA PRO A 4 0.69 -19.48 2.63
C PRO A 4 -0.13 -18.22 2.32
N LEU A 5 -1.07 -17.92 3.21
CA LEU A 5 -1.92 -16.73 3.14
C LEU A 5 -1.13 -15.52 3.65
N GLN A 6 -1.05 -14.44 2.87
CA GLN A 6 -0.63 -13.13 3.36
C GLN A 6 -1.86 -12.29 3.70
N ASP A 7 -2.62 -12.77 4.68
CA ASP A 7 -3.93 -12.25 5.05
C ASP A 7 -3.91 -11.14 6.11
N VAL A 8 -2.72 -10.81 6.64
CA VAL A 8 -2.51 -9.75 7.64
C VAL A 8 -1.34 -8.86 7.21
N THR A 9 -1.52 -7.54 7.34
CA THR A 9 -0.44 -6.54 7.18
C THR A 9 -0.63 -5.42 8.19
N ALA A 10 0.47 -4.83 8.66
CA ALA A 10 0.42 -3.75 9.64
C ALA A 10 1.26 -2.55 9.20
N VAL A 11 0.85 -1.36 9.63
CA VAL A 11 1.57 -0.10 9.42
C VAL A 11 1.51 0.74 10.68
N VAL A 12 2.49 1.64 10.82
CA VAL A 12 2.47 2.69 11.84
C VAL A 12 2.44 4.03 11.13
N THR A 13 1.45 4.86 11.43
CA THR A 13 1.35 6.18 10.82
C THR A 13 2.37 7.15 11.42
N PRO A 14 3.17 7.85 10.62
CA PRO A 14 4.29 8.65 11.15
C PRO A 14 3.89 9.94 11.86
N VAL A 15 2.69 10.49 11.61
CA VAL A 15 2.24 11.75 12.22
C VAL A 15 1.41 11.49 13.47
N ALA A 16 0.35 10.69 13.37
CA ALA A 16 -0.50 10.35 14.51
C ALA A 16 0.11 9.27 15.42
N ASN A 17 1.18 8.59 14.98
CA ASN A 17 1.78 7.46 15.68
C ASN A 17 0.73 6.38 16.01
N GLN A 18 -0.09 6.04 15.01
CA GLN A 18 -1.17 5.05 15.15
C GLN A 18 -0.78 3.74 14.47
N ASP A 19 -0.92 2.65 15.19
CA ASP A 19 -0.81 1.30 14.65
C ASP A 19 -2.11 0.95 13.93
N ILE A 20 -2.00 0.45 12.71
CA ILE A 20 -3.14 -0.04 11.95
C ILE A 20 -2.80 -1.42 11.43
N VAL A 21 -3.63 -2.41 11.78
CA VAL A 21 -3.50 -3.79 11.33
C VAL A 21 -4.67 -4.09 10.42
N PHE A 22 -4.39 -4.39 9.16
CA PHE A 22 -5.36 -4.88 8.21
C PHE A 22 -5.33 -6.39 8.20
N HIS A 23 -6.52 -6.99 8.15
CA HIS A 23 -6.64 -8.44 8.04
C HIS A 23 -7.85 -8.82 7.21
N ILE A 24 -7.78 -10.01 6.62
CA ILE A 24 -8.89 -10.56 5.84
C ILE A 24 -9.82 -11.34 6.76
N THR A 25 -11.12 -11.10 6.63
CA THR A 25 -12.17 -11.82 7.35
C THR A 25 -13.14 -12.50 6.38
N GLU A 26 -13.81 -13.54 6.84
CA GLU A 26 -14.85 -14.23 6.09
C GLU A 26 -16.20 -13.51 6.21
N ASP A 27 -16.97 -13.53 5.13
CA ASP A 27 -18.32 -13.00 5.01
C ASP A 27 -19.15 -13.96 4.15
N GLY A 28 -19.60 -15.05 4.78
CA GLY A 28 -20.14 -16.21 4.08
C GLY A 28 -19.05 -16.85 3.20
N ASP A 29 -19.35 -17.05 1.92
CA ASP A 29 -18.41 -17.60 0.93
C ASP A 29 -17.44 -16.55 0.35
N ARG A 30 -17.47 -15.31 0.86
CA ARG A 30 -16.62 -14.21 0.40
C ARG A 30 -15.60 -13.83 1.46
N ARG A 31 -14.54 -13.16 1.03
CA ARG A 31 -13.48 -12.62 1.91
C ARG A 31 -13.45 -11.10 1.79
N LYS A 32 -13.36 -10.39 2.91
CA LYS A 32 -13.33 -8.93 2.98
C LYS A 32 -12.19 -8.40 3.83
N ILE A 33 -11.86 -7.12 3.65
CA ILE A 33 -10.83 -6.44 4.45
C ILE A 33 -11.47 -5.82 5.69
N SER A 34 -10.89 -6.11 6.85
CA SER A 34 -11.18 -5.47 8.13
C SER A 34 -9.88 -4.85 8.67
N PHE A 35 -9.99 -3.89 9.58
CA PHE A 35 -8.83 -3.32 10.22
C PHE A 35 -9.04 -3.03 11.71
N TRP A 36 -7.93 -3.11 12.42
CA TRP A 36 -7.79 -2.62 13.79
C TRP A 36 -6.93 -1.37 13.79
N SER A 37 -7.33 -0.35 14.54
CA SER A 37 -6.53 0.86 14.73
C SER A 37 -6.32 1.13 16.21
N SER A 38 -5.07 1.40 16.61
CA SER A 38 -4.75 1.72 18.00
C SER A 38 -5.32 3.09 18.40
N LYS A 39 -5.83 3.17 19.64
CA LYS A 39 -6.30 4.38 20.31
C LYS A 39 -5.14 5.15 20.94
N ASN A 40 -4.08 4.44 21.30
CA ASN A 40 -2.84 4.97 21.85
C ASN A 40 -1.68 4.17 21.26
N PRO A 41 -0.49 4.78 21.11
CA PRO A 41 0.72 4.09 20.63
C PRO A 41 1.36 3.14 21.65
N ASP A 42 0.89 3.10 22.90
CA ASP A 42 1.53 2.32 23.97
C ASP A 42 0.74 1.06 24.37
N GLU A 43 1.40 -0.09 24.29
CA GLU A 43 0.86 -1.42 24.67
C GLU A 43 0.60 -1.62 26.18
N LYS A 44 0.58 -0.53 26.96
CA LYS A 44 0.42 -0.57 28.42
C LYS A 44 -1.03 -0.65 28.86
N ARG A 45 -2.00 -0.60 27.93
CA ARG A 45 -3.44 -0.51 28.24
C ARG A 45 -4.21 -1.67 27.60
N GLY A 46 -4.99 -2.40 28.40
CA GLY A 46 -5.70 -3.61 27.94
C GLY A 46 -6.86 -3.43 26.94
N ARG A 47 -7.23 -2.21 26.51
CA ARG A 47 -8.25 -1.94 25.46
C ARG A 47 -7.77 -0.88 24.48
N GLN A 48 -6.87 -1.28 23.59
CA GLN A 48 -6.13 -0.33 22.75
C GLN A 48 -6.64 -0.24 21.32
N TYR A 49 -7.39 -1.21 20.80
CA TYR A 49 -7.77 -1.24 19.39
C TYR A 49 -9.28 -1.01 19.16
N ASN A 50 -9.63 -0.17 18.19
CA ASN A 50 -10.95 -0.18 17.57
C ASN A 50 -10.97 -1.23 16.46
N THR A 51 -12.12 -1.84 16.19
CA THR A 51 -12.31 -2.82 15.10
C THR A 51 -13.36 -2.31 14.13
N GLU A 52 -13.02 -2.22 12.85
CA GLU A 52 -13.93 -1.78 11.81
C GLU A 52 -13.75 -2.60 10.53
N ASN A 53 -14.83 -2.71 9.75
CA ASN A 53 -14.72 -3.24 8.38
C ASN A 53 -14.25 -2.10 7.48
N LEU A 54 -13.30 -2.38 6.60
CA LEU A 54 -12.87 -1.40 5.61
C LEU A 54 -14.00 -1.25 4.57
N LYS A 55 -14.50 -0.02 4.44
CA LYS A 55 -15.64 0.31 3.58
C LYS A 55 -15.36 1.56 2.78
N ILE A 56 -15.83 1.58 1.53
CA ILE A 56 -15.90 2.79 0.70
C ILE A 56 -17.36 3.05 0.39
N SER A 57 -17.83 4.25 0.74
CA SER A 57 -19.25 4.64 0.60
C SER A 57 -20.22 3.61 1.24
N GLY A 58 -19.82 3.04 2.39
CA GLY A 58 -20.60 2.03 3.13
C GLY A 58 -20.46 0.58 2.64
N ASN A 59 -19.84 0.35 1.49
CA ASN A 59 -19.68 -0.98 0.90
C ASN A 59 -18.39 -1.65 1.39
N PRO A 60 -18.44 -2.91 1.89
CA PRO A 60 -17.23 -3.65 2.23
C PRO A 60 -16.34 -3.90 1.01
N ILE A 61 -15.04 -3.94 1.25
CA ILE A 61 -14.07 -4.29 0.21
C ILE A 61 -13.82 -5.79 0.24
N PHE A 62 -14.13 -6.45 -0.88
CA PHE A 62 -13.92 -7.88 -1.05
C PHE A 62 -12.62 -8.17 -1.80
N VAL A 63 -11.95 -9.24 -1.39
CA VAL A 63 -10.66 -9.69 -1.94
C VAL A 63 -10.82 -11.02 -2.66
N ASN A 64 -9.83 -11.37 -3.48
CA ASN A 64 -9.83 -12.63 -4.20
C ASN A 64 -9.79 -13.82 -3.22
N SER A 65 -10.73 -14.77 -3.37
CA SER A 65 -10.77 -15.94 -2.48
C SER A 65 -9.61 -16.91 -2.73
N GLY A 66 -9.10 -17.00 -3.96
CA GLY A 66 -7.96 -17.84 -4.33
C GLY A 66 -6.60 -17.21 -4.04
N LEU A 67 -6.52 -15.88 -3.90
CA LEU A 67 -5.29 -15.16 -3.55
C LEU A 67 -5.58 -13.98 -2.60
N PRO A 68 -5.91 -14.25 -1.33
CA PRO A 68 -6.29 -13.25 -0.35
C PRO A 68 -5.04 -12.57 0.23
N ASN A 69 -4.34 -11.78 -0.59
CA ASN A 69 -3.13 -11.10 -0.17
C ASN A 69 -3.36 -9.61 0.07
N LEU A 70 -2.76 -9.11 1.15
CA LEU A 70 -2.71 -7.69 1.49
C LEU A 70 -1.27 -7.19 1.57
N ALA A 71 -1.08 -5.92 1.24
CA ALA A 71 0.09 -5.15 1.64
C ALA A 71 -0.37 -3.74 2.02
N ALA A 72 0.32 -3.10 2.96
CA ALA A 72 0.00 -1.73 3.32
C ALA A 72 1.26 -0.92 3.59
N VAL A 73 1.14 0.39 3.40
CA VAL A 73 2.16 1.36 3.78
C VAL A 73 1.49 2.56 4.45
N ALA A 74 2.22 3.21 5.35
CA ALA A 74 1.88 4.51 5.87
C ALA A 74 3.08 5.45 5.72
N TYR A 75 2.82 6.70 5.37
CA TYR A 75 3.85 7.73 5.23
C TYR A 75 3.26 9.12 5.49
N LYS A 76 4.12 10.09 5.76
CA LYS A 76 3.72 11.49 5.87
C LYS A 76 3.56 12.06 4.46
N ASN A 77 2.35 12.47 4.10
CA ASN A 77 2.04 13.05 2.80
C ASN A 77 2.89 14.33 2.60
N PRO A 78 3.74 14.40 1.56
CA PRO A 78 4.64 15.54 1.36
C PRO A 78 3.91 16.83 0.96
N HIS A 79 2.64 16.77 0.57
CA HIS A 79 1.86 17.92 0.11
C HIS A 79 0.90 18.47 1.18
N THR A 80 0.46 17.62 2.12
CA THR A 80 -0.52 18.01 3.15
C THR A 80 -0.01 17.90 4.57
N ASP A 81 1.20 17.35 4.78
CA ASP A 81 1.77 17.03 6.08
C ASP A 81 0.94 16.07 6.96
N GLN A 82 -0.13 15.48 6.42
CA GLN A 82 -0.97 14.48 7.09
C GLN A 82 -0.44 13.06 6.87
N ASP A 83 -0.90 12.10 7.67
CA ASP A 83 -0.68 10.69 7.37
C ASP A 83 -1.38 10.29 6.07
N GLU A 84 -0.72 9.51 5.22
CA GLU A 84 -1.33 8.78 4.13
C GLU A 84 -1.15 7.29 4.38
N VAL A 85 -2.26 6.54 4.34
CA VAL A 85 -2.25 5.08 4.41
C VAL A 85 -2.74 4.55 3.08
N ARG A 86 -1.98 3.61 2.50
CA ARG A 86 -2.34 2.93 1.26
C ARG A 86 -2.35 1.43 1.50
N VAL A 87 -3.43 0.78 1.06
CA VAL A 87 -3.65 -0.67 1.18
C VAL A 87 -3.79 -1.24 -0.22
N TYR A 88 -2.96 -2.24 -0.52
CA TYR A 88 -2.99 -3.00 -1.75
C TYR A 88 -3.59 -4.37 -1.50
N TYR A 89 -4.44 -4.81 -2.41
CA TYR A 89 -5.13 -6.09 -2.31
C TYR A 89 -5.39 -6.68 -3.69
N VAL A 90 -5.63 -7.98 -3.75
CA VAL A 90 -6.04 -8.66 -4.99
C VAL A 90 -7.57 -8.59 -5.12
N HIS A 91 -8.04 -8.06 -6.24
CA HIS A 91 -9.47 -7.84 -6.50
C HIS A 91 -10.30 -9.12 -6.44
N GLN A 92 -11.53 -9.05 -5.90
CA GLN A 92 -12.41 -10.21 -5.69
C GLN A 92 -12.58 -11.15 -6.89
N ASN A 93 -12.70 -10.57 -8.10
CA ASN A 93 -13.10 -11.33 -9.30
C ASN A 93 -11.95 -11.50 -10.30
N SER A 94 -10.74 -11.05 -9.97
CA SER A 94 -9.62 -11.04 -10.91
C SER A 94 -8.28 -11.10 -10.19
N LEU A 95 -7.25 -11.60 -10.87
CA LEU A 95 -5.87 -11.54 -10.40
C LEU A 95 -5.25 -10.19 -10.77
N THR A 96 -5.82 -9.12 -10.23
CA THR A 96 -5.38 -7.74 -10.43
C THR A 96 -5.22 -7.05 -9.09
N VAL A 97 -4.09 -6.39 -8.87
CA VAL A 97 -3.84 -5.60 -7.66
C VAL A 97 -4.63 -4.29 -7.73
N ARG A 98 -5.24 -3.92 -6.60
CA ARG A 98 -6.00 -2.69 -6.40
C ARG A 98 -5.48 -1.94 -5.19
N GLU A 99 -5.70 -0.63 -5.16
CA GLU A 99 -5.29 0.28 -4.09
C GLU A 99 -6.51 0.97 -3.46
N ILE A 100 -6.50 1.05 -2.14
CA ILE A 100 -7.39 1.88 -1.33
C ILE A 100 -6.57 2.78 -0.42
N ARG A 101 -7.08 3.98 -0.15
CA ARG A 101 -6.34 5.08 0.47
C ARG A 101 -7.13 5.73 1.59
N ARG A 102 -6.40 6.25 2.58
CA ARG A 102 -6.91 7.16 3.61
C ARG A 102 -5.90 8.27 3.83
N THR A 103 -6.37 9.51 3.86
CA THR A 103 -5.55 10.68 4.17
C THR A 103 -6.02 11.26 5.50
N GLY A 104 -5.11 11.41 6.45
CA GLY A 104 -5.39 11.81 7.83
C GLY A 104 -6.38 10.87 8.51
N ASP A 105 -7.39 11.47 9.14
CA ASP A 105 -8.53 10.83 9.80
C ASP A 105 -9.77 10.74 8.88
N GLY A 106 -9.63 11.03 7.58
CA GLY A 106 -10.72 11.02 6.62
C GLY A 106 -11.24 9.62 6.26
N ASP A 107 -12.24 9.60 5.37
CA ASP A 107 -12.82 8.37 4.84
C ASP A 107 -11.86 7.61 3.92
N TRP A 108 -12.09 6.29 3.80
CA TRP A 108 -11.39 5.46 2.82
C TRP A 108 -11.92 5.72 1.40
N TYR A 109 -11.01 5.75 0.42
CA TYR A 109 -11.34 5.97 -0.99
C TYR A 109 -10.45 5.15 -1.93
N GLU A 110 -10.91 4.94 -3.17
CA GLU A 110 -10.17 4.19 -4.19
C GLU A 110 -8.96 4.97 -4.72
N GLY A 111 -7.84 4.27 -4.90
CA GLY A 111 -6.64 4.79 -5.57
C GLY A 111 -6.84 4.95 -7.07
N GLN A 112 -7.51 6.02 -7.51
CA GLN A 112 -7.97 6.18 -8.90
C GLN A 112 -6.88 5.95 -9.95
N VAL A 113 -5.68 6.54 -9.77
CA VAL A 113 -4.59 6.43 -10.75
C VAL A 113 -4.02 5.01 -10.79
N PHE A 114 -3.71 4.40 -9.64
CA PHE A 114 -3.21 3.03 -9.60
C PHE A 114 -4.24 2.03 -10.16
N ASN A 115 -5.51 2.20 -9.80
CA ASN A 115 -6.58 1.30 -10.21
C ASN A 115 -6.97 1.44 -11.70
N GLN A 116 -6.53 2.49 -12.39
CA GLN A 116 -6.63 2.54 -13.86
C GLN A 116 -5.62 1.59 -14.52
N GLN A 117 -4.56 1.19 -13.82
CA GLN A 117 -3.59 0.22 -14.33
C GLN A 117 -4.12 -1.21 -14.19
N SER A 118 -3.90 -2.04 -15.22
CA SER A 118 -4.10 -3.49 -15.12
C SER A 118 -2.86 -4.14 -14.52
N THR A 119 -2.71 -3.99 -13.20
CA THR A 119 -1.58 -4.56 -12.45
C THR A 119 -1.84 -6.05 -12.19
N ASP A 120 -1.54 -6.89 -13.17
CA ASP A 120 -1.77 -8.34 -13.08
C ASP A 120 -0.81 -9.03 -12.11
N ILE A 121 -1.32 -10.00 -11.34
CA ILE A 121 -0.55 -10.79 -10.37
C ILE A 121 -0.73 -12.29 -10.64
N ALA A 122 0.30 -13.11 -10.38
CA ALA A 122 0.20 -14.56 -10.50
C ALA A 122 -0.58 -15.16 -9.31
N ALA A 123 -1.31 -16.25 -9.55
CA ALA A 123 -2.14 -16.90 -8.52
C ALA A 123 -1.38 -17.41 -7.29
N THR A 124 -0.05 -17.55 -7.39
CA THR A 124 0.83 -18.01 -6.32
C THR A 124 1.73 -16.90 -5.77
N SER A 125 1.53 -15.66 -6.21
CA SER A 125 2.39 -14.53 -5.86
C SER A 125 2.15 -14.06 -4.44
N GLY A 126 3.20 -13.66 -3.73
CA GLY A 126 3.09 -12.74 -2.59
C GLY A 126 2.78 -11.30 -3.03
N LEU A 127 2.42 -10.44 -2.10
CA LEU A 127 2.24 -9.01 -2.30
C LEU A 127 2.93 -8.27 -1.14
N THR A 128 3.77 -7.28 -1.45
CA THR A 128 4.38 -6.43 -0.42
C THR A 128 4.58 -5.02 -0.95
N ALA A 129 4.59 -4.04 -0.06
CA ALA A 129 4.75 -2.64 -0.42
C ALA A 129 5.68 -1.94 0.57
N ASN A 130 6.40 -0.93 0.10
CA ASN A 130 7.23 -0.09 0.95
C ASN A 130 7.27 1.35 0.43
N VAL A 131 7.62 2.26 1.35
CA VAL A 131 7.96 3.64 1.03
C VAL A 131 9.44 3.82 1.33
N VAL A 132 10.18 4.37 0.37
CA VAL A 132 11.62 4.58 0.50
C VAL A 132 11.96 6.04 0.22
N THR A 133 12.87 6.56 1.03
CA THR A 133 13.49 7.86 0.78
C THR A 133 14.64 7.67 -0.21
N ILE A 134 14.64 8.44 -1.29
CA ILE A 134 15.71 8.47 -2.27
C ILE A 134 16.33 9.88 -2.30
N ARG A 135 17.62 9.95 -2.61
CA ARG A 135 18.32 11.21 -2.89
C ARG A 135 18.60 11.28 -4.38
N THR A 136 17.94 12.21 -5.05
CA THR A 136 18.08 12.41 -6.49
C THR A 136 18.99 13.60 -6.71
N LYS A 137 20.06 13.44 -7.51
CA LYS A 137 20.91 14.55 -7.91
C LYS A 137 20.09 15.47 -8.83
N VAL A 138 19.99 16.73 -8.46
CA VAL A 138 19.44 17.77 -9.33
C VAL A 138 20.60 18.26 -10.18
N SER A 139 20.41 18.25 -11.51
CA SER A 139 21.38 18.82 -12.43
C SER A 139 21.08 20.29 -12.59
N ASP A 140 21.69 21.10 -11.74
CA ASP A 140 21.79 22.54 -11.93
C ASP A 140 22.72 22.71 -13.13
N GLY A 141 22.28 23.31 -14.25
CA GLY A 141 23.04 23.38 -15.51
C GLY A 141 24.39 24.12 -15.46
N ASN A 142 24.98 24.32 -14.28
CA ASN A 142 26.29 24.91 -14.05
C ASN A 142 27.29 23.81 -13.68
N CYS A 143 28.38 23.71 -14.45
CA CYS A 143 29.39 22.65 -14.36
C CYS A 143 30.27 22.72 -13.09
N ASP A 144 30.19 23.81 -12.31
CA ASP A 144 31.18 24.19 -11.29
C ASP A 144 30.65 24.22 -9.85
N HIS A 145 29.48 23.63 -9.57
CA HIS A 145 28.94 23.54 -8.21
C HIS A 145 28.83 22.10 -7.71
N ASP A 146 28.98 21.94 -6.39
CA ASP A 146 28.73 20.68 -5.70
C ASP A 146 27.33 20.16 -6.07
N PRO A 147 27.16 18.85 -6.28
CA PRO A 147 25.87 18.28 -6.66
C PRO A 147 24.80 18.60 -5.61
N VAL A 148 23.76 19.33 -6.02
CA VAL A 148 22.57 19.55 -5.20
C VAL A 148 21.72 18.29 -5.23
N TYR A 149 21.37 17.77 -4.05
CA TYR A 149 20.50 16.60 -3.93
C TYR A 149 19.14 17.02 -3.42
N LYS A 150 18.09 16.52 -4.08
CA LYS A 150 16.72 16.59 -3.58
C LYS A 150 16.37 15.26 -2.92
N THR A 151 15.75 15.34 -1.75
CA THR A 151 15.12 14.18 -1.11
C THR A 151 13.75 13.96 -1.75
N GLU A 152 13.52 12.76 -2.26
CA GLU A 152 12.23 12.33 -2.80
C GLU A 152 11.77 11.05 -2.09
N TYR A 153 10.47 10.78 -2.13
CA TYR A 153 9.89 9.57 -1.57
C TYR A 153 9.30 8.74 -2.69
N GLN A 154 9.62 7.45 -2.72
CA GLN A 154 9.07 6.50 -3.66
C GLN A 154 8.24 5.47 -2.93
N LEU A 155 7.04 5.29 -3.43
CA LEU A 155 6.15 4.19 -3.09
C LEU A 155 6.40 3.04 -4.06
N LYS A 156 6.55 1.82 -3.56
CA LYS A 156 6.80 0.64 -4.40
C LYS A 156 5.94 -0.53 -3.93
N VAL A 157 5.42 -1.28 -4.88
CA VAL A 157 4.58 -2.47 -4.69
C VAL A 157 5.21 -3.61 -5.48
N TYR A 158 5.61 -4.67 -4.78
CA TYR A 158 6.26 -5.84 -5.37
C TYR A 158 5.32 -7.03 -5.43
N TYR A 159 5.34 -7.70 -6.57
CA TYR A 159 4.50 -8.85 -6.87
C TYR A 159 5.12 -9.66 -8.02
N GLN A 160 4.76 -10.93 -8.12
CA GLN A 160 5.11 -11.80 -9.22
C GLN A 160 3.98 -11.80 -10.24
N ARG A 161 4.29 -11.53 -11.51
CA ARG A 161 3.35 -11.65 -12.64
C ARG A 161 3.42 -13.02 -13.29
N LYS A 162 4.58 -13.67 -13.19
CA LYS A 162 4.87 -15.04 -13.61
C LYS A 162 5.69 -15.72 -12.52
N PRO A 163 5.70 -17.06 -12.43
CA PRO A 163 6.61 -17.78 -11.56
C PRO A 163 8.04 -17.25 -11.72
N ASP A 164 8.72 -16.99 -10.60
CA ASP A 164 10.10 -16.54 -10.52
C ASP A 164 10.44 -15.18 -11.18
N VAL A 165 9.44 -14.41 -11.61
CA VAL A 165 9.64 -13.05 -12.15
C VAL A 165 9.01 -12.03 -11.21
N LEU A 166 9.85 -11.40 -10.38
CA LEU A 166 9.43 -10.33 -9.49
C LEU A 166 9.29 -9.03 -10.28
N ASN A 167 8.23 -8.28 -10.05
CA ASN A 167 7.94 -7.00 -10.68
C ASN A 167 7.75 -5.96 -9.59
N VAL A 168 7.92 -4.69 -9.96
CA VAL A 168 7.63 -3.56 -9.08
C VAL A 168 6.78 -2.53 -9.83
N SER A 169 5.66 -2.14 -9.23
CA SER A 169 4.94 -0.93 -9.59
C SER A 169 5.32 0.16 -8.60
N TYR A 170 5.62 1.37 -9.06
CA TYR A 170 6.12 2.44 -8.21
C TYR A 170 5.61 3.83 -8.62
N SER A 171 5.57 4.73 -7.66
CA SER A 171 5.19 6.14 -7.82
C SER A 171 6.11 7.05 -7.00
N VAL A 172 6.41 8.25 -7.52
CA VAL A 172 7.21 9.28 -6.82
C VAL A 172 6.26 10.25 -6.13
N LEU A 173 6.24 10.23 -4.80
CA LEU A 173 5.23 10.93 -3.99
C LEU A 173 5.43 12.45 -3.94
N SER A 174 6.63 12.93 -4.20
CA SER A 174 6.95 14.37 -4.19
C SER A 174 6.55 15.10 -5.47
N GLN A 175 5.99 14.40 -6.46
CA GLN A 175 5.45 15.02 -7.68
C GLN A 175 4.00 15.47 -7.44
N SER A 176 3.60 16.57 -8.09
CA SER A 176 2.25 17.12 -7.96
C SER A 176 1.19 16.20 -8.55
N ASP A 177 1.54 15.50 -9.62
CA ASP A 177 0.68 14.52 -10.27
C ASP A 177 1.14 13.12 -9.91
N GLU A 178 0.22 12.33 -9.35
CA GLU A 178 0.48 10.94 -9.09
C GLU A 178 0.62 10.18 -10.41
N ASN A 179 1.75 9.52 -10.61
CA ASN A 179 2.01 8.71 -11.79
C ASN A 179 2.65 7.39 -11.38
N TRP A 180 2.10 6.30 -11.89
CA TRP A 180 2.55 4.95 -11.59
C TRP A 180 3.28 4.36 -12.80
N ALA A 181 4.47 3.81 -12.55
CA ALA A 181 5.25 3.08 -13.52
C ALA A 181 5.46 1.65 -13.05
N THR A 182 5.65 0.72 -14.00
CA THR A 182 5.92 -0.68 -13.69
C THR A 182 7.23 -1.11 -14.35
N ARG A 183 8.14 -1.65 -13.54
CA ARG A 183 9.33 -2.36 -14.00
C ARG A 183 9.11 -3.86 -13.85
N ASN A 184 9.17 -4.56 -14.97
CA ASN A 184 9.10 -6.01 -14.99
C ASN A 184 10.48 -6.63 -14.73
N GLY A 185 10.54 -7.78 -14.06
CA GLY A 185 11.78 -8.54 -13.83
C GLY A 185 12.82 -7.75 -13.03
N VAL A 186 12.51 -7.34 -11.81
CA VAL A 186 13.49 -6.66 -10.93
C VAL A 186 14.64 -7.57 -10.49
N ASN A 187 14.45 -8.88 -10.60
CA ASN A 187 15.44 -9.92 -10.34
C ASN A 187 16.16 -10.39 -11.62
N GLN A 188 16.01 -9.65 -12.73
CA GLN A 188 16.64 -9.91 -14.01
C GLN A 188 17.63 -8.78 -14.38
#